data_AF-A0A957U4W6-F1
#
_entry.id   AF-A0A957U4W6-F1
#
_cell.length_a   1.000
_cell.length_b   1.000
_cell.length_c   1.000
_cell.angle_alpha   90.00
_cell.angle_beta   90.00
_cell.angle_gamma   90.00
#
_symmetry.space_group_name_H-M   'P 1'
#
loop_
_entity.id
_entity.type
_entity.pdbx_description
1 polymer ?
#
loop_
_entity_poly.entity_id
_entity_poly.type
_entity_poly.pdbx_seq_one_letter_code
_entity_poly.pdbx_strand_id
1 'polypeptide(L)'
;QRHTDHEDYYVRNPSSDGKRIVYHAGADLYVYDPARDIEFTVPVAYHSPRVQRNRKFVSAARYLQSVKLHPTGLAVAATTRGKSFAFYNFEGPVIQMGKRDGVRYRLTEWLNDGRRMVAVSDEPGEEVLEIFSADPEEPSRRLDELDIGRVHSLKVSPIEDKVALVNHRYELLIVDLEEETLTLVERSPYRNIGGFDWSPDGRWLAYSCATSPQTTAIRLYQLPEEQVRHPAELPTDAVDADAAAVDGGDSPDTAPDAAGPSETAGDGAADEPEADAGSTVPQGQIYTITQPVLNDIAPAFDPRGRYLYFLSYREFNPVYDGLHFDLGFPWGMRPYLITLQDSLPNPFMPRPDMEDADGDDA
;
A
#
# COMPACT_ATOMS: atom_id res chain seq x y z
N GLN A 1 -27.55 40.78 -17.65
CA GLN A 1 -28.47 39.89 -18.40
C GLN A 1 -27.63 38.75 -18.95
N ARG A 2 -28.19 37.53 -19.06
CA ARG A 2 -27.52 36.40 -19.72
C ARG A 2 -27.71 36.56 -21.22
N HIS A 3 -26.60 36.53 -21.98
CA HIS A 3 -26.60 36.81 -23.42
C HIS A 3 -26.29 35.58 -24.29
N THR A 4 -25.76 34.51 -23.69
CA THR A 4 -25.36 33.26 -24.36
C THR A 4 -25.63 32.09 -23.43
N ASP A 5 -25.96 30.91 -23.97
CA ASP A 5 -26.25 29.70 -23.18
C ASP A 5 -25.33 28.54 -23.60
N HIS A 6 -24.38 28.19 -22.73
CA HIS A 6 -23.42 27.10 -22.96
C HIS A 6 -23.57 26.07 -21.83
N GLU A 7 -24.14 24.91 -22.14
CA GLU A 7 -24.45 23.87 -21.14
C GLU A 7 -23.22 23.04 -20.78
N ASP A 8 -22.36 22.72 -21.75
CA ASP A 8 -21.27 21.76 -21.57
C ASP A 8 -19.99 22.37 -21.00
N TYR A 9 -19.64 23.58 -21.45
CA TYR A 9 -18.34 24.20 -21.15
C TYR A 9 -18.46 25.70 -20.89
N TYR A 10 -17.70 26.19 -19.92
CA TYR A 10 -17.62 27.62 -19.62
C TYR A 10 -17.01 28.41 -20.78
N VAL A 11 -17.59 29.58 -21.02
CA VAL A 11 -17.05 30.59 -21.92
C VAL A 11 -15.71 31.11 -21.40
N ARG A 12 -14.72 31.18 -22.29
CA ARG A 12 -13.36 31.64 -21.98
C ARG A 12 -12.84 32.59 -23.06
N ASN A 13 -11.87 33.42 -22.65
CA ASN A 13 -11.13 34.35 -23.49
C ASN A 13 -12.00 35.19 -24.45
N PRO A 14 -13.02 35.92 -23.96
CA PRO A 14 -13.75 36.84 -24.81
C PRO A 14 -12.82 37.95 -25.32
N SER A 15 -12.89 38.21 -26.62
CA SER A 15 -12.18 39.29 -27.30
C SER A 15 -13.16 40.03 -28.19
N SER A 16 -13.02 41.34 -28.29
CA SER A 16 -13.95 42.17 -29.05
C SER A 16 -13.20 43.15 -29.96
N ASP A 17 -13.78 43.37 -31.14
CA ASP A 17 -13.41 44.44 -32.08
C ASP A 17 -14.23 45.73 -31.84
N GLY A 18 -14.98 45.79 -30.74
CA GLY A 18 -15.91 46.89 -30.41
C GLY A 18 -17.30 46.75 -31.05
N LYS A 19 -17.53 45.72 -31.89
CA LYS A 19 -18.84 45.45 -32.52
C LYS A 19 -19.36 44.06 -32.21
N ARG A 20 -18.49 43.06 -32.21
CA ARG A 20 -18.79 41.66 -31.92
C ARG A 20 -17.85 41.16 -30.85
N ILE A 21 -18.24 40.07 -30.22
CA ILE A 21 -17.45 39.39 -29.20
C ILE A 21 -17.17 37.98 -29.70
N VAL A 22 -15.90 37.64 -29.86
CA VAL A 22 -15.44 36.29 -30.18
C VAL A 22 -14.98 35.64 -28.88
N TYR A 23 -15.38 34.41 -28.63
CA TYR A 23 -14.95 33.64 -27.47
C TYR A 23 -14.89 32.15 -27.82
N HIS A 24 -14.40 31.34 -26.90
CA HIS A 24 -14.45 29.88 -27.04
C HIS A 24 -15.14 29.23 -25.85
N ALA A 25 -15.76 28.09 -26.14
CA ALA A 25 -16.31 27.15 -25.16
C ALA A 25 -16.09 25.75 -25.73
N GLY A 26 -15.56 24.82 -24.92
CA GLY A 26 -15.37 23.43 -25.38
C GLY A 26 -14.40 23.23 -26.55
N ALA A 27 -13.47 24.17 -26.76
CA ALA A 27 -12.59 24.26 -27.93
C ALA A 27 -13.26 24.64 -29.27
N ASP A 28 -14.55 24.96 -29.26
CA ASP A 28 -15.25 25.59 -30.39
C ASP A 28 -15.22 27.11 -30.28
N LEU A 29 -15.18 27.78 -31.44
CA LEU A 29 -15.21 29.24 -31.53
C LEU A 29 -16.64 29.72 -31.76
N TYR A 30 -17.02 30.76 -31.02
CA TYR A 30 -18.33 31.39 -31.10
C TYR A 30 -18.17 32.89 -31.32
N VAL A 31 -19.15 33.48 -32.01
CA VAL A 31 -19.29 34.92 -32.13
C VAL A 31 -20.65 35.32 -31.59
N TYR A 32 -20.63 36.27 -30.65
CA TYR A 32 -21.82 36.98 -30.19
C TYR A 32 -21.84 38.39 -30.80
N ASP A 33 -22.98 38.77 -31.38
CA ASP A 33 -23.22 40.11 -31.93
C ASP A 33 -24.22 40.85 -31.02
N PRO A 34 -23.75 41.73 -30.11
CA PRO A 34 -24.61 42.45 -29.16
C PRO A 34 -25.66 43.34 -29.81
N ALA A 35 -25.46 43.79 -31.06
CA ALA A 35 -26.42 44.65 -31.75
C ALA A 35 -27.63 43.88 -32.27
N ARG A 36 -27.48 42.57 -32.52
CA ARG A 36 -28.55 41.69 -33.00
C ARG A 36 -29.03 40.68 -31.97
N ASP A 37 -28.31 40.57 -30.84
CA ASP A 37 -28.53 39.56 -29.79
C ASP A 37 -28.53 38.14 -30.36
N ILE A 38 -27.56 37.85 -31.23
CA ILE A 38 -27.38 36.53 -31.83
C ILE A 38 -26.01 35.97 -31.50
N GLU A 39 -25.97 34.66 -31.30
CA GLU A 39 -24.75 33.88 -31.24
C GLU A 39 -24.69 32.88 -32.39
N PHE A 40 -23.51 32.60 -32.90
CA PHE A 40 -23.29 31.54 -33.88
C PHE A 40 -21.88 30.97 -33.75
N THR A 41 -21.76 29.69 -34.09
CA THR A 41 -20.47 29.00 -34.16
C THR A 41 -19.69 29.43 -35.39
N VAL A 42 -18.38 29.56 -35.25
CA VAL A 42 -17.46 29.76 -36.37
C VAL A 42 -17.00 28.38 -36.84
N PRO A 43 -17.46 27.89 -38.01
CA PRO A 43 -17.01 26.60 -38.51
C PRO A 43 -15.54 26.71 -38.94
N VAL A 44 -14.64 26.13 -38.14
CA VAL A 44 -13.21 26.06 -38.46
C VAL A 44 -12.92 24.69 -39.07
N ALA A 45 -12.80 24.63 -40.39
CA ALA A 45 -12.34 23.44 -41.09
C ALA A 45 -10.80 23.37 -41.05
N TYR A 46 -10.25 22.54 -40.16
CA TYR A 46 -8.81 22.32 -40.07
C TYR A 46 -8.39 21.00 -40.74
N HIS A 47 -7.89 21.10 -41.98
CA HIS A 47 -7.35 19.97 -42.72
C HIS A 47 -5.86 19.78 -42.37
N SER A 48 -5.60 19.01 -41.32
CA SER A 48 -4.23 18.64 -40.95
C SER A 48 -3.93 17.19 -41.34
N PRO A 49 -2.70 16.90 -41.82
CA PRO A 49 -2.23 15.52 -41.93
C PRO A 49 -2.08 14.83 -40.55
N ARG A 50 -2.33 15.55 -39.44
CA ARG A 50 -2.28 15.04 -38.06
C ARG A 50 -0.98 14.33 -37.71
N VAL A 51 0.14 14.77 -38.30
CA VAL A 51 1.48 14.19 -38.08
C VAL A 51 1.89 14.13 -36.61
N GLN A 52 1.32 15.00 -35.76
CA GLN A 52 1.55 14.96 -34.31
C GLN A 52 0.93 13.74 -33.62
N ARG A 53 -0.03 13.05 -34.24
CA ARG A 53 -0.62 11.79 -33.78
C ARG A 53 0.23 10.57 -34.15
N ASN A 54 1.27 10.75 -34.96
CA ASN A 54 2.17 9.64 -35.30
C ASN A 54 2.87 9.12 -34.05
N ARG A 55 3.10 7.80 -34.01
CA ARG A 55 3.87 7.16 -32.94
C ARG A 55 5.25 7.80 -32.85
N LYS A 56 5.65 8.17 -31.63
CA LYS A 56 6.98 8.72 -31.34
C LYS A 56 7.72 7.77 -30.41
N PHE A 57 9.00 7.57 -30.67
CA PHE A 57 9.90 6.92 -29.72
C PHE A 57 10.47 7.98 -28.79
N VAL A 58 10.38 7.72 -27.50
CA VAL A 58 10.88 8.61 -26.45
C VAL A 58 11.90 7.87 -25.60
N SER A 59 12.87 8.59 -25.05
CA SER A 59 13.89 7.99 -24.18
C SER A 59 13.23 7.43 -22.92
N ALA A 60 13.35 6.12 -22.71
CA ALA A 60 12.83 5.43 -21.52
C ALA A 60 13.49 5.94 -20.23
N ALA A 61 14.80 6.18 -20.27
CA ALA A 61 15.58 6.63 -19.12
C ALA A 61 15.10 7.99 -18.57
N ARG A 62 14.65 8.90 -19.45
CA ARG A 62 14.13 10.22 -19.05
C ARG A 62 12.85 10.14 -18.22
N TYR A 63 12.09 9.06 -18.36
CA TYR A 63 10.80 8.85 -17.70
C TYR A 63 10.81 7.64 -16.75
N LEU A 64 12.00 7.17 -16.38
CA LEU A 64 12.18 6.05 -15.45
C LEU A 64 11.61 6.42 -14.08
N GLN A 65 10.76 5.57 -13.54
CA GLN A 65 10.07 5.77 -12.26
C GLN A 65 10.61 4.82 -11.18
N SER A 66 10.81 3.55 -11.53
CA SER A 66 11.33 2.55 -10.61
C SER A 66 12.07 1.45 -11.35
N VAL A 67 13.01 0.84 -10.65
CA VAL A 67 13.78 -0.33 -11.09
C VAL A 67 13.83 -1.29 -9.91
N LYS A 68 13.52 -2.56 -10.15
CA LYS A 68 13.52 -3.63 -9.15
C LYS A 68 14.23 -4.85 -9.70
N LEU A 69 15.11 -5.41 -8.88
CA LEU A 69 15.85 -6.61 -9.23
C LEU A 69 14.98 -7.83 -8.97
N HIS A 70 15.10 -8.81 -9.84
CA HIS A 70 14.61 -10.16 -9.59
C HIS A 70 15.25 -10.73 -8.31
N PRO A 71 14.56 -11.57 -7.52
CA PRO A 71 15.09 -12.11 -6.26
C PRO A 71 16.48 -12.77 -6.37
N THR A 72 16.75 -13.44 -7.49
CA THR A 72 18.05 -14.08 -7.78
C THR A 72 19.04 -13.19 -8.56
N GLY A 73 18.64 -11.97 -8.94
CA GLY A 73 19.46 -11.04 -9.72
C GLY A 73 19.56 -11.35 -11.22
N LEU A 74 18.76 -12.27 -11.76
CA LEU A 74 18.78 -12.66 -13.18
C LEU A 74 18.12 -11.65 -14.13
N ALA A 75 17.15 -10.88 -13.62
CA ALA A 75 16.32 -9.96 -14.40
C ALA A 75 16.03 -8.66 -13.65
N VAL A 76 15.50 -7.69 -14.38
CA VAL A 76 15.09 -6.39 -13.87
C VAL A 76 13.66 -6.10 -14.31
N ALA A 77 12.83 -5.65 -13.36
CA ALA A 77 11.57 -4.98 -13.65
C ALA A 77 11.78 -3.46 -13.62
N ALA A 78 11.28 -2.74 -14.62
CA ALA A 78 11.39 -1.30 -14.72
C ALA A 78 10.04 -0.68 -15.09
N THR A 79 9.66 0.36 -14.36
CA THR A 79 8.49 1.17 -14.69
C THR A 79 8.95 2.48 -15.34
N THR A 80 8.48 2.78 -16.55
CA THR A 80 8.76 4.04 -17.23
C THR A 80 7.50 4.59 -17.90
N ARG A 81 7.25 5.89 -17.74
CA ARG A 81 6.09 6.59 -18.29
C ARG A 81 4.75 5.88 -18.02
N GLY A 82 4.61 5.26 -16.84
CA GLY A 82 3.40 4.54 -16.46
C GLY A 82 3.24 3.16 -17.12
N LYS A 83 4.31 2.58 -17.68
CA LYS A 83 4.32 1.24 -18.24
C LYS A 83 5.33 0.38 -17.51
N SER A 84 4.98 -0.88 -17.29
CA SER A 84 5.83 -1.87 -16.65
C SER A 84 6.50 -2.75 -17.68
N PHE A 85 7.80 -2.98 -17.51
CA PHE A 85 8.62 -3.82 -18.36
C PHE A 85 9.48 -4.76 -17.52
N ALA A 86 9.74 -5.95 -18.02
CA ALA A 86 10.69 -6.90 -17.46
C ALA A 86 11.65 -7.38 -18.53
N PHE A 87 12.93 -7.57 -18.17
CA PHE A 87 13.94 -8.10 -19.07
C PHE A 87 15.08 -8.74 -18.29
N TYR A 88 15.67 -9.79 -18.87
CA TYR A 88 16.84 -10.46 -18.31
C TYR A 88 18.10 -9.64 -18.60
N ASN A 89 19.11 -9.78 -17.73
CA ASN A 89 20.29 -8.93 -17.77
C ASN A 89 21.19 -9.17 -19.00
N PHE A 90 21.17 -10.38 -19.56
CA PHE A 90 22.16 -10.81 -20.57
C PHE A 90 21.55 -11.13 -21.93
N GLU A 91 20.30 -11.57 -21.99
CA GLU A 91 19.66 -12.04 -23.23
C GLU A 91 18.13 -11.88 -23.19
N GLY A 92 17.49 -12.09 -24.34
CA GLY A 92 16.04 -12.06 -24.45
C GLY A 92 15.44 -10.69 -24.75
N PRO A 93 14.14 -10.65 -25.09
CA PRO A 93 13.44 -9.41 -25.38
C PRO A 93 13.08 -8.64 -24.11
N VAL A 94 12.81 -7.34 -24.28
CA VAL A 94 12.10 -6.56 -23.27
C VAL A 94 10.61 -6.90 -23.37
N ILE A 95 10.07 -7.44 -22.28
CA ILE A 95 8.67 -7.82 -22.16
C ILE A 95 7.92 -6.64 -21.55
N GLN A 96 6.86 -6.20 -22.21
CA GLN A 96 5.95 -5.21 -21.64
C GLN A 96 4.80 -5.95 -20.95
N MET A 97 4.53 -5.59 -19.69
CA MET A 97 3.47 -6.21 -18.90
C MET A 97 2.14 -5.46 -19.08
N GLY A 98 1.05 -6.21 -19.06
CA GLY A 98 -0.31 -5.70 -19.14
C GLY A 98 -0.63 -5.00 -20.46
N LYS A 99 -1.56 -4.04 -20.41
CA LYS A 99 -2.04 -3.36 -21.62
C LYS A 99 -1.00 -2.44 -22.22
N ARG A 100 -0.86 -2.55 -23.55
CA ARG A 100 0.10 -1.77 -24.35
C ARG A 100 -0.01 -0.26 -24.11
N ASP A 101 -1.24 0.26 -24.11
CA ASP A 101 -1.59 1.68 -24.02
C ASP A 101 -2.84 1.85 -23.14
N GLY A 102 -3.14 3.07 -22.69
CA GLY A 102 -4.39 3.40 -21.97
C GLY A 102 -4.41 3.14 -20.47
N VAL A 103 -3.58 2.22 -19.96
CA VAL A 103 -3.46 1.92 -18.51
C VAL A 103 -2.12 2.38 -17.95
N ARG A 104 -2.11 2.90 -16.73
CA ARG A 104 -0.90 3.22 -15.97
C ARG A 104 -0.60 2.12 -14.97
N TYR A 105 0.62 1.60 -15.07
CA TYR A 105 1.22 0.69 -14.09
C TYR A 105 2.24 1.43 -13.23
N ARG A 106 2.26 1.15 -11.92
CA ARG A 106 3.18 1.73 -10.93
C ARG A 106 3.69 0.64 -9.98
N LEU A 107 4.81 0.93 -9.30
CA LEU A 107 5.32 0.13 -8.19
C LEU A 107 5.46 -1.36 -8.55
N THR A 108 5.98 -1.67 -9.73
CA THR A 108 6.17 -3.06 -10.14
C THR A 108 7.29 -3.70 -9.32
N GLU A 109 6.98 -4.84 -8.69
CA GLU A 109 7.87 -5.66 -7.90
C GLU A 109 7.79 -7.11 -8.35
N TRP A 110 8.89 -7.85 -8.20
CA TRP A 110 8.90 -9.31 -8.37
C TRP A 110 8.31 -9.99 -7.14
N LEU A 111 7.56 -11.06 -7.33
CA LEU A 111 7.15 -11.93 -6.24
C LEU A 111 8.30 -12.82 -5.75
N ASN A 112 8.15 -13.35 -4.54
CA ASN A 112 9.03 -14.33 -3.88
C ASN A 112 9.45 -15.50 -4.79
N ASP A 113 8.56 -15.95 -5.66
CA ASP A 113 8.78 -17.08 -6.57
C ASP A 113 9.71 -16.77 -7.76
N GLY A 114 9.98 -15.50 -8.04
CA GLY A 114 10.77 -15.04 -9.20
C GLY A 114 10.10 -15.31 -10.56
N ARG A 115 8.84 -15.74 -10.58
CA ARG A 115 8.10 -16.03 -11.81
C ARG A 115 6.97 -15.06 -12.04
N ARG A 116 6.42 -14.49 -10.97
CA ARG A 116 5.34 -13.52 -11.04
C ARG A 116 5.83 -12.13 -10.63
N MET A 117 5.08 -11.13 -11.05
CA MET A 117 5.27 -9.74 -10.66
C MET A 117 3.93 -9.15 -10.25
N VAL A 118 3.96 -8.22 -9.30
CA VAL A 118 2.80 -7.42 -8.91
C VAL A 118 3.02 -5.98 -9.34
N ALA A 119 1.98 -5.31 -9.80
CA ALA A 119 1.98 -3.87 -10.03
C ALA A 119 0.66 -3.24 -9.58
N VAL A 120 0.69 -1.94 -9.32
CA VAL A 120 -0.51 -1.14 -9.11
C VAL A 120 -1.03 -0.67 -10.47
N SER A 121 -2.26 -1.03 -10.81
CA SER A 121 -2.96 -0.72 -12.07
C SER A 121 -4.07 0.29 -11.80
N ASP A 122 -4.25 1.28 -12.69
CA ASP A 122 -5.37 2.23 -12.63
C ASP A 122 -6.51 1.90 -13.61
N GLU A 123 -6.46 0.72 -14.23
CA GLU A 123 -7.41 0.32 -15.28
C GLU A 123 -8.89 0.41 -14.87
N PRO A 124 -9.34 -0.06 -13.69
CA PRO A 124 -10.76 0.01 -13.33
C PRO A 124 -11.22 1.43 -12.94
N GLY A 125 -10.31 2.42 -12.92
CA GLY A 125 -10.56 3.80 -12.51
C GLY A 125 -10.00 4.14 -11.13
N GLU A 126 -9.94 3.14 -10.24
CA GLU A 126 -9.23 3.21 -8.96
C GLU A 126 -7.96 2.34 -8.99
N GLU A 127 -7.02 2.56 -8.07
CA GLU A 127 -5.79 1.78 -8.01
C GLU A 127 -6.07 0.38 -7.44
N VAL A 128 -5.75 -0.67 -8.21
CA VAL A 128 -5.88 -2.09 -7.82
C VAL A 128 -4.53 -2.80 -7.96
N LEU A 129 -4.39 -3.97 -7.32
CA LEU A 129 -3.24 -4.84 -7.56
C LEU A 129 -3.50 -5.76 -8.76
N GLU A 130 -2.54 -5.80 -9.67
CA GLU A 130 -2.53 -6.70 -10.83
C GLU A 130 -1.26 -7.54 -10.82
N ILE A 131 -1.43 -8.85 -10.93
CA ILE A 131 -0.38 -9.85 -10.90
C ILE A 131 -0.18 -10.37 -12.32
N PHE A 132 1.07 -10.36 -12.76
CA PHE A 132 1.50 -10.81 -14.07
C PHE A 132 2.44 -12.00 -13.93
N SER A 133 2.32 -12.94 -14.85
CA SER A 133 3.36 -13.95 -15.06
C SER A 133 4.53 -13.35 -15.85
N ALA A 134 5.74 -13.84 -15.62
CA ALA A 134 6.88 -13.57 -16.50
C ALA A 134 6.68 -14.13 -17.90
N ASP A 135 5.79 -15.11 -18.08
CA ASP A 135 5.31 -15.55 -19.39
C ASP A 135 4.21 -14.60 -19.90
N PRO A 136 4.46 -13.83 -20.98
CA PRO A 136 3.47 -12.90 -21.53
C PRO A 136 2.24 -13.57 -22.17
N GLU A 137 2.26 -14.89 -22.38
CA GLU A 137 1.09 -15.63 -22.88
C GLU A 137 0.06 -15.93 -21.77
N GLU A 138 0.50 -15.94 -20.51
CA GLU A 138 -0.38 -16.16 -19.37
C GLU A 138 -1.16 -14.88 -19.02
N PRO A 139 -2.49 -14.97 -18.80
CA PRO A 139 -3.30 -13.80 -18.46
C PRO A 139 -2.92 -13.25 -17.09
N SER A 140 -2.99 -11.93 -16.93
CA SER A 140 -2.86 -11.30 -15.63
C SER A 140 -4.09 -11.56 -14.75
N ARG A 141 -3.87 -11.58 -13.44
CA ARG A 141 -4.93 -11.66 -12.42
C ARG A 141 -5.01 -10.34 -11.67
N ARG A 142 -6.20 -9.75 -11.58
CA ARG A 142 -6.44 -8.50 -10.83
C ARG A 142 -7.22 -8.78 -9.57
N LEU A 143 -6.93 -8.02 -8.53
CA LEU A 143 -7.61 -8.03 -7.24
C LEU A 143 -8.55 -6.82 -7.16
N ASP A 144 -9.65 -6.87 -7.91
CA ASP A 144 -10.55 -5.73 -8.12
C ASP A 144 -11.44 -5.43 -6.89
N GLU A 145 -11.61 -6.38 -5.97
CA GLU A 145 -12.51 -6.26 -4.80
C GLU A 145 -11.82 -5.64 -3.56
N LEU A 146 -10.51 -5.41 -3.60
CA LEU A 146 -9.74 -4.91 -2.46
C LEU A 146 -9.66 -3.38 -2.43
N ASP A 147 -10.20 -2.76 -1.38
CA ASP A 147 -10.02 -1.32 -1.14
C ASP A 147 -8.63 -0.99 -0.56
N ILE A 148 -7.63 -0.95 -1.45
CA ILE A 148 -6.25 -0.56 -1.10
C ILE A 148 -6.04 0.96 -1.13
N GLY A 149 -6.95 1.71 -1.76
CA GLY A 149 -6.81 3.13 -2.03
C GLY A 149 -5.58 3.48 -2.89
N ARG A 150 -5.21 4.76 -2.97
CA ARG A 150 -4.02 5.18 -3.70
C ARG A 150 -2.73 4.78 -2.97
N VAL A 151 -1.95 3.89 -3.57
CA VAL A 151 -0.71 3.32 -3.05
C VAL A 151 0.48 4.27 -3.25
N HIS A 152 1.24 4.47 -2.18
CA HIS A 152 2.47 5.27 -2.18
C HIS A 152 3.72 4.40 -2.26
N SER A 153 3.76 3.29 -1.52
CA SER A 153 4.87 2.35 -1.51
C SER A 153 4.33 0.93 -1.30
N LEU A 154 5.01 -0.04 -1.89
CA LEU A 154 4.66 -1.45 -1.91
C LEU A 154 5.94 -2.28 -1.76
N LYS A 155 5.90 -3.34 -0.96
CA LYS A 155 6.98 -4.33 -0.85
C LYS A 155 6.38 -5.73 -0.72
N VAL A 156 6.99 -6.68 -1.43
CA VAL A 156 6.59 -8.09 -1.40
C VAL A 156 7.28 -8.80 -0.24
N SER A 157 6.56 -9.72 0.41
CA SER A 157 7.14 -10.61 1.41
C SER A 157 8.21 -11.50 0.76
N PRO A 158 9.37 -11.70 1.40
CA PRO A 158 10.44 -12.51 0.82
C PRO A 158 10.13 -14.00 0.78
N ILE A 159 9.14 -14.46 1.56
CA ILE A 159 8.84 -15.90 1.75
C ILE A 159 7.43 -16.23 1.26
N GLU A 160 6.43 -15.44 1.63
CA GLU A 160 5.01 -15.74 1.39
C GLU A 160 4.43 -14.91 0.24
N ASP A 161 3.31 -15.36 -0.33
CA ASP A 161 2.54 -14.67 -1.36
C ASP A 161 1.74 -13.49 -0.76
N LYS A 162 2.45 -12.61 -0.04
CA LYS A 162 1.88 -11.44 0.63
C LYS A 162 2.58 -10.17 0.20
N VAL A 163 1.83 -9.07 0.19
CA VAL A 163 2.32 -7.75 -0.16
C VAL A 163 1.97 -6.76 0.93
N ALA A 164 2.96 -6.06 1.47
CA ALA A 164 2.72 -4.92 2.34
C ALA A 164 2.72 -3.62 1.52
N LEU A 165 1.78 -2.74 1.81
CA LEU A 165 1.67 -1.45 1.13
C LEU A 165 1.22 -0.35 2.09
N VAL A 166 1.54 0.88 1.71
CA VAL A 166 1.03 2.08 2.39
C VAL A 166 0.30 2.97 1.41
N ASN A 167 -0.80 3.57 1.86
CA ASN A 167 -1.69 4.33 1.00
C ASN A 167 -1.85 5.80 1.46
N HIS A 168 -2.62 6.57 0.68
CA HIS A 168 -2.92 7.97 0.94
C HIS A 168 -3.75 8.24 2.21
N ARG A 169 -4.33 7.19 2.82
CA ARG A 169 -5.10 7.23 4.07
C ARG A 169 -4.22 7.05 5.32
N TYR A 170 -2.89 7.01 5.15
CA TYR A 170 -1.90 6.75 6.19
C TYR A 170 -2.00 5.35 6.80
N GLU A 171 -2.49 4.39 6.03
CA GLU A 171 -2.64 3.01 6.46
C GLU A 171 -1.45 2.18 6.00
N LEU A 172 -1.05 1.22 6.85
CA LEU A 172 -0.23 0.07 6.49
C LEU A 172 -1.15 -1.13 6.33
N LEU A 173 -1.14 -1.69 5.14
CA LEU A 173 -2.00 -2.79 4.73
C LEU A 173 -1.12 -4.00 4.34
N ILE A 174 -1.58 -5.20 4.64
CA ILE A 174 -1.04 -6.45 4.11
C ILE A 174 -2.13 -7.08 3.24
N VAL A 175 -1.79 -7.40 2.00
CA VAL A 175 -2.63 -8.15 1.07
C VAL A 175 -2.10 -9.57 0.98
N ASP A 176 -2.96 -10.54 1.26
CA ASP A 176 -2.73 -11.92 0.86
C ASP A 176 -3.12 -12.09 -0.61
N LEU A 177 -2.18 -12.49 -1.46
CA LEU A 177 -2.43 -12.62 -2.89
C LEU A 177 -3.18 -13.91 -3.22
N GLU A 178 -3.06 -14.97 -2.43
CA GLU A 178 -3.72 -16.26 -2.68
C GLU A 178 -5.17 -16.22 -2.21
N GLU A 179 -5.38 -15.80 -0.96
CA GLU A 179 -6.70 -15.72 -0.34
C GLU A 179 -7.49 -14.47 -0.76
N GLU A 180 -6.83 -13.54 -1.44
CA GLU A 180 -7.41 -12.24 -1.83
C GLU A 180 -8.01 -11.50 -0.63
N THR A 181 -7.27 -11.47 0.48
CA THR A 181 -7.69 -10.79 1.72
C THR A 181 -6.84 -9.57 2.00
N LEU A 182 -7.47 -8.55 2.60
CA LEU A 182 -6.83 -7.30 2.99
C LEU A 182 -6.86 -7.15 4.50
N THR A 183 -5.68 -7.04 5.12
CA THR A 183 -5.52 -6.82 6.55
C THR A 183 -4.97 -5.43 6.83
N LEU A 184 -5.70 -4.65 7.63
CA LEU A 184 -5.19 -3.37 8.16
C LEU A 184 -4.27 -3.64 9.35
N VAL A 185 -2.97 -3.36 9.19
CA VAL A 185 -1.99 -3.50 10.27
C VAL A 185 -2.09 -2.31 11.22
N GLU A 186 -1.98 -1.09 10.68
CA GLU A 186 -2.08 0.12 11.48
C GLU A 186 -2.45 1.33 10.61
N ARG A 187 -3.26 2.25 11.16
CA ARG A 187 -3.45 3.59 10.60
C ARG A 187 -2.67 4.61 11.42
N SER A 188 -1.77 5.35 10.76
CA SER A 188 -1.01 6.39 11.44
C SER A 188 -1.88 7.64 11.66
N PRO A 189 -1.96 8.17 12.90
CA PRO A 189 -2.92 9.23 13.24
C PRO A 189 -2.55 10.63 12.72
N TYR A 190 -1.27 10.92 12.47
CA TYR A 190 -0.83 12.30 12.22
C TYR A 190 -0.23 12.54 10.83
N ARG A 191 0.42 11.54 10.23
CA ARG A 191 1.07 11.64 8.92
C ARG A 191 1.26 10.28 8.28
N ASN A 192 1.70 10.27 7.03
CA ASN A 192 2.02 9.03 6.32
C ASN A 192 3.13 8.23 7.01
N ILE A 193 3.07 6.91 6.83
CA ILE A 193 4.09 5.99 7.33
C ILE A 193 5.40 6.22 6.59
N GLY A 194 6.45 6.50 7.35
CA GLY A 194 7.75 7.01 6.88
C GLY A 194 8.68 5.96 6.27
N GLY A 195 8.12 4.90 5.71
CA GLY A 195 8.84 3.71 5.24
C GLY A 195 8.55 2.47 6.10
N PHE A 196 8.69 1.32 5.46
CA PHE A 196 8.51 0.01 6.06
C PHE A 196 9.38 -1.03 5.36
N ASP A 197 9.64 -2.17 5.99
CA ASP A 197 10.43 -3.27 5.44
C ASP A 197 10.04 -4.62 6.03
N TRP A 198 10.11 -5.67 5.20
CA TRP A 198 9.89 -7.05 5.63
C TRP A 198 11.17 -7.61 6.25
N SER A 199 11.03 -8.40 7.31
CA SER A 199 12.13 -9.22 7.79
C SER A 199 12.48 -10.30 6.76
N PRO A 200 13.74 -10.76 6.69
CA PRO A 200 14.15 -11.78 5.72
C PRO A 200 13.41 -13.11 5.86
N ASP A 201 12.87 -13.40 7.05
CA ASP A 201 12.07 -14.59 7.32
C ASP A 201 10.57 -14.39 7.06
N GLY A 202 10.15 -13.21 6.61
CA GLY A 202 8.75 -12.89 6.27
C GLY A 202 7.80 -12.73 7.46
N ARG A 203 8.25 -12.98 8.70
CA ARG A 203 7.37 -12.99 9.88
C ARG A 203 7.16 -11.63 10.53
N TRP A 204 7.98 -10.64 10.18
CA TRP A 204 7.94 -9.31 10.77
C TRP A 204 7.89 -8.22 9.73
N LEU A 205 7.22 -7.12 10.08
CA LEU A 205 7.22 -5.90 9.31
C LEU A 205 7.68 -4.74 10.20
N ALA A 206 8.79 -4.11 9.85
CA ALA A 206 9.25 -2.90 10.50
C ALA A 206 8.67 -1.67 9.79
N TYR A 207 8.20 -0.67 10.52
CA TYR A 207 7.65 0.55 9.92
C TYR A 207 7.77 1.76 10.84
N SER A 208 7.77 2.96 10.25
CA SER A 208 7.79 4.23 10.99
C SER A 208 6.36 4.77 11.16
N CYS A 209 5.86 4.84 12.40
CA CYS A 209 4.53 5.38 12.70
C CYS A 209 4.59 6.68 13.51
N ALA A 210 3.73 7.64 13.18
CA ALA A 210 3.65 8.92 13.88
C ALA A 210 2.94 8.78 15.23
N THR A 211 3.64 9.19 16.28
CA THR A 211 3.11 9.17 17.66
C THR A 211 2.55 10.52 18.09
N SER A 212 3.00 11.60 17.44
CA SER A 212 2.47 12.96 17.57
C SER A 212 2.62 13.70 16.24
N PRO A 213 2.12 14.94 16.09
CA PRO A 213 2.36 15.76 14.91
C PRO A 213 3.85 15.99 14.58
N GLN A 214 4.73 15.88 15.58
CA GLN A 214 6.15 16.21 15.46
C GLN A 214 7.07 14.99 15.61
N THR A 215 6.52 13.83 16.02
CA THR A 215 7.33 12.66 16.36
C THR A 215 6.90 11.38 15.67
N THR A 216 7.87 10.55 15.25
CA THR A 216 7.68 9.15 14.86
C THR A 216 8.52 8.19 15.69
N ALA A 217 8.07 6.94 15.75
CA ALA A 217 8.81 5.82 16.28
C ALA A 217 8.83 4.65 15.28
N ILE A 218 9.87 3.84 15.34
CA ILE A 218 9.93 2.55 14.66
C ILE A 218 9.11 1.54 15.47
N ARG A 219 8.25 0.82 14.75
CA ARG A 219 7.44 -0.27 15.27
C ARG A 219 7.72 -1.54 14.49
N LEU A 220 7.51 -2.68 15.14
CA LEU A 220 7.52 -4.01 14.55
C LEU A 220 6.12 -4.60 14.65
N TYR A 221 5.60 -5.09 13.54
CA TYR A 221 4.42 -5.93 13.48
C TYR A 221 4.85 -7.38 13.27
N GLN A 222 4.45 -8.27 14.18
CA GLN A 222 4.60 -9.71 14.05
C GLN A 222 3.36 -10.27 13.37
N LEU A 223 3.54 -11.02 12.28
CA LEU A 223 2.42 -11.70 11.64
C LEU A 223 1.82 -12.75 12.58
N PRO A 224 0.50 -12.97 12.55
CA PRO A 224 -0.13 -14.04 13.31
C PRO A 224 0.44 -15.39 12.86
N GLU A 225 0.71 -16.29 13.81
CA GLU A 225 1.02 -17.68 13.45
C GLU A 225 -0.24 -18.33 12.88
N GLU A 226 -0.13 -18.85 11.66
CA GLU A 226 -1.18 -19.68 11.09
C GLU A 226 -1.29 -20.96 11.92
N GLN A 227 -2.44 -21.18 12.57
CA GLN A 227 -2.72 -22.50 13.13
C GLN A 227 -2.78 -23.48 11.97
N VAL A 228 -1.76 -24.32 11.85
CA VAL A 228 -1.77 -25.49 10.96
C VAL A 228 -3.06 -26.26 11.23
N ARG A 229 -4.04 -26.12 10.33
CA ARG A 229 -5.20 -27.02 10.32
C ARG A 229 -4.66 -28.38 9.93
N HIS A 230 -4.38 -29.22 10.93
CA HIS A 230 -4.18 -30.64 10.65
C HIS A 230 -5.42 -31.13 9.90
N PRO A 231 -5.27 -31.76 8.72
CA PRO A 231 -6.41 -32.39 8.06
C PRO A 231 -7.01 -33.36 9.05
N ALA A 232 -8.31 -33.20 9.33
CA ALA A 232 -9.04 -34.04 10.26
C ALA A 232 -8.72 -35.51 9.95
N GLU A 233 -8.07 -36.19 10.89
CA GLU A 233 -7.92 -37.63 10.85
C GLU A 233 -9.34 -38.22 10.73
N LEU A 234 -9.60 -38.90 9.61
CA LEU A 234 -10.81 -39.68 9.42
C LEU A 234 -10.97 -40.59 10.64
N PRO A 235 -12.12 -40.58 11.33
CA PRO A 235 -12.30 -41.45 12.49
C PRO A 235 -12.31 -42.91 12.02
N THR A 236 -11.16 -43.56 12.19
CA THR A 236 -11.05 -45.01 12.26
C THR A 236 -11.48 -45.40 13.67
N ASP A 237 -12.72 -45.85 13.81
CA ASP A 237 -13.08 -47.09 14.48
C ASP A 237 -14.60 -47.14 14.72
N ALA A 238 -15.27 -47.89 13.85
CA ALA A 238 -16.53 -48.51 14.16
C ALA A 238 -16.26 -50.00 14.41
N VAL A 239 -16.28 -50.41 15.67
CA VAL A 239 -16.52 -51.80 16.08
C VAL A 239 -17.15 -51.82 17.48
N ASP A 240 -18.45 -52.10 17.46
CA ASP A 240 -19.21 -52.99 18.34
C ASP A 240 -19.35 -52.75 19.86
N ALA A 241 -20.64 -52.61 20.21
CA ALA A 241 -21.41 -53.47 21.12
C ALA A 241 -21.58 -53.08 22.61
N ASP A 242 -22.83 -52.64 22.86
CA ASP A 242 -23.81 -53.26 23.77
C ASP A 242 -24.10 -52.64 25.16
N ALA A 243 -25.37 -52.81 25.52
CA ALA A 243 -26.01 -52.82 26.84
C ALA A 243 -26.48 -51.51 27.51
N ALA A 244 -27.78 -51.23 27.25
CA ALA A 244 -28.90 -51.27 28.20
C ALA A 244 -29.03 -50.30 29.41
N ALA A 245 -30.19 -49.61 29.45
CA ALA A 245 -31.15 -49.40 30.57
C ALA A 245 -31.80 -48.01 30.41
N VAL A 246 -33.06 -47.84 29.99
CA VAL A 246 -34.35 -48.06 30.69
C VAL A 246 -34.47 -47.28 32.00
N ASP A 247 -35.28 -46.21 32.02
CA ASP A 247 -36.55 -46.06 32.76
C ASP A 247 -37.01 -44.57 32.67
N GLY A 248 -38.18 -44.25 32.10
CA GLY A 248 -39.41 -43.96 32.86
C GLY A 248 -39.49 -42.45 33.15
N GLY A 249 -40.37 -41.65 32.55
CA GLY A 249 -41.81 -41.79 32.49
C GLY A 249 -42.45 -40.75 33.43
N ASP A 250 -43.13 -39.77 32.84
CA ASP A 250 -44.47 -39.25 33.21
C ASP A 250 -44.58 -37.70 33.29
N SER A 251 -45.34 -37.17 32.34
CA SER A 251 -46.12 -35.91 32.43
C SER A 251 -47.46 -36.25 33.15
N PRO A 252 -48.52 -35.41 33.23
CA PRO A 252 -48.71 -33.98 32.93
C PRO A 252 -49.20 -33.25 34.22
N ASP A 253 -49.65 -32.00 34.28
CA ASP A 253 -50.86 -31.50 33.66
C ASP A 253 -51.20 -30.08 34.19
N THR A 254 -51.93 -29.34 33.34
CA THR A 254 -52.97 -28.35 33.69
C THR A 254 -52.58 -26.94 34.21
N ALA A 255 -52.68 -25.97 33.29
CA ALA A 255 -53.04 -24.56 33.53
C ALA A 255 -54.53 -24.45 33.99
N PRO A 256 -55.08 -23.32 34.51
CA PRO A 256 -55.23 -22.09 33.70
C PRO A 256 -55.34 -20.74 34.47
N ASP A 257 -55.39 -19.66 33.67
CA ASP A 257 -56.11 -18.37 33.84
C ASP A 257 -55.79 -17.44 35.04
N ALA A 258 -55.84 -16.10 34.97
CA ALA A 258 -56.03 -15.09 33.92
C ALA A 258 -55.87 -13.68 34.57
N ALA A 259 -55.58 -12.66 33.73
CA ALA A 259 -55.75 -11.20 33.90
C ALA A 259 -54.92 -10.49 35.01
N GLY A 260 -54.07 -9.47 34.78
CA GLY A 260 -54.05 -8.29 33.90
C GLY A 260 -54.01 -7.01 34.80
N PRO A 261 -53.81 -5.76 34.32
CA PRO A 261 -52.83 -5.19 33.39
C PRO A 261 -51.96 -4.08 34.06
N SER A 262 -50.90 -3.58 33.41
CA SER A 262 -50.48 -2.17 33.56
C SER A 262 -49.57 -1.70 32.42
N GLU A 263 -50.00 -0.62 31.77
CA GLU A 263 -49.32 0.16 30.74
C GLU A 263 -48.10 0.93 31.26
N THR A 264 -47.14 1.22 30.37
CA THR A 264 -46.47 2.53 30.09
C THR A 264 -45.13 2.25 29.38
N ALA A 265 -45.03 2.53 28.07
CA ALA A 265 -44.57 3.79 27.46
C ALA A 265 -43.07 4.08 27.70
N GLY A 266 -42.27 4.06 26.64
CA GLY A 266 -40.90 4.60 26.68
C GLY A 266 -39.98 4.17 25.53
N ASP A 267 -39.89 5.06 24.54
CA ASP A 267 -38.75 5.34 23.64
C ASP A 267 -38.20 4.27 22.68
N GLY A 268 -38.22 4.68 21.41
CA GLY A 268 -37.45 4.07 20.34
C GLY A 268 -35.96 4.30 20.55
N ALA A 269 -35.22 3.20 20.68
CA ALA A 269 -33.80 3.14 20.41
C ALA A 269 -33.61 2.87 18.91
N ALA A 270 -32.72 3.63 18.29
CA ALA A 270 -32.27 3.42 16.93
C ALA A 270 -31.68 2.01 16.77
N ASP A 271 -31.96 1.37 15.64
CA ASP A 271 -31.22 0.22 15.11
C ASP A 271 -29.72 0.56 15.11
N GLU A 272 -28.99 0.03 16.09
CA GLU A 272 -27.56 -0.24 15.93
C GLU A 272 -27.44 -1.47 15.03
N PRO A 273 -26.65 -1.46 13.95
CA PRO A 273 -26.48 -2.65 13.14
C PRO A 273 -25.76 -3.69 14.01
N GLU A 274 -26.43 -4.85 14.19
CA GLU A 274 -25.85 -6.04 14.79
C GLU A 274 -24.48 -6.32 14.15
N ALA A 275 -23.43 -6.24 14.96
CA ALA A 275 -22.09 -6.63 14.58
C ALA A 275 -22.11 -8.12 14.24
N ASP A 276 -21.88 -8.43 12.96
CA ASP A 276 -21.69 -9.78 12.47
C ASP A 276 -20.57 -10.47 13.26
N ALA A 277 -20.96 -11.46 14.06
CA ALA A 277 -20.08 -12.26 14.87
C ALA A 277 -19.58 -13.44 14.03
N GLY A 278 -18.29 -13.44 13.69
CA GLY A 278 -17.57 -14.71 13.51
C GLY A 278 -16.68 -14.87 12.28
N SER A 279 -15.79 -13.93 12.02
CA SER A 279 -14.46 -14.26 11.46
C SER A 279 -13.41 -13.49 12.25
N THR A 280 -12.97 -14.06 13.38
CA THR A 280 -11.78 -13.57 14.08
C THR A 280 -10.57 -13.97 13.25
N VAL A 281 -10.22 -13.15 12.26
CA VAL A 281 -8.92 -13.19 11.61
C VAL A 281 -7.87 -13.02 12.73
N PRO A 282 -6.91 -13.95 12.88
CA PRO A 282 -5.90 -13.82 13.92
C PRO A 282 -5.15 -12.51 13.71
N GLN A 283 -5.17 -11.63 14.71
CA GLN A 283 -4.49 -10.34 14.64
C GLN A 283 -3.03 -10.50 15.06
N GLY A 284 -2.11 -9.95 14.27
CA GLY A 284 -0.70 -9.89 14.63
C GLY A 284 -0.42 -8.90 15.78
N GLN A 285 0.78 -8.96 16.33
CA GLN A 285 1.18 -8.15 17.49
C GLN A 285 2.09 -6.99 17.08
N ILE A 286 1.81 -5.79 17.59
CA ILE A 286 2.63 -4.59 17.38
C ILE A 286 3.51 -4.31 18.60
N TYR A 287 4.78 -3.98 18.35
CA TYR A 287 5.78 -3.60 19.34
C TYR A 287 6.38 -2.24 18.96
N THR A 288 6.41 -1.28 19.90
CA THR A 288 7.13 -0.02 19.71
C THR A 288 8.58 -0.19 20.14
N ILE A 289 9.51 0.04 19.23
CA ILE A 289 10.93 -0.27 19.45
C ILE A 289 11.74 0.96 19.84
N THR A 290 11.43 2.12 19.25
CA THR A 290 12.16 3.35 19.55
C THR A 290 11.33 4.31 20.39
N GLN A 291 12.01 5.08 21.23
CA GLN A 291 11.40 6.22 21.90
C GLN A 291 11.18 7.36 20.90
N PRO A 292 9.99 8.00 20.89
CA PRO A 292 9.65 9.05 19.95
C PRO A 292 10.27 10.40 20.36
N VAL A 293 11.54 10.62 20.00
CA VAL A 293 12.27 11.86 20.29
C VAL A 293 11.95 12.95 19.25
N LEU A 294 12.17 12.62 17.98
CA LEU A 294 11.78 13.46 16.84
C LEU A 294 11.33 12.53 15.71
N ASN A 295 12.11 12.34 14.66
CA ASN A 295 11.72 11.49 13.55
C ASN A 295 12.62 10.26 13.48
N ASP A 296 12.02 9.08 13.62
CA ASP A 296 12.61 7.82 13.18
C ASP A 296 11.91 7.36 11.90
N ILE A 297 12.67 7.05 10.85
CA ILE A 297 12.14 6.74 9.51
C ILE A 297 12.98 5.67 8.80
N ALA A 298 12.45 5.15 7.69
CA ALA A 298 13.14 4.23 6.78
C ALA A 298 13.81 3.03 7.48
N PRO A 299 13.04 2.20 8.23
CA PRO A 299 13.59 0.95 8.75
C PRO A 299 13.99 0.01 7.61
N ALA A 300 15.07 -0.75 7.83
CA ALA A 300 15.58 -1.74 6.89
C ALA A 300 16.24 -2.91 7.65
N PHE A 301 15.86 -4.14 7.35
CA PHE A 301 16.46 -5.32 7.97
C PHE A 301 17.81 -5.67 7.34
N ASP A 302 18.73 -6.17 8.16
CA ASP A 302 19.90 -6.90 7.67
C ASP A 302 19.45 -8.16 6.90
N PRO A 303 20.06 -8.52 5.75
CA PRO A 303 19.68 -9.71 5.00
C PRO A 303 19.77 -11.03 5.80
N ARG A 304 20.55 -11.07 6.88
CA ARG A 304 20.67 -12.23 7.77
C ARG A 304 19.77 -12.14 9.01
N GLY A 305 18.91 -11.12 9.10
CA GLY A 305 17.95 -10.94 10.19
C GLY A 305 18.56 -10.61 11.55
N ARG A 306 19.81 -10.13 11.57
CA ARG A 306 20.54 -9.86 12.83
C ARG A 306 20.27 -8.47 13.40
N TYR A 307 20.05 -7.52 12.49
CA TYR A 307 19.97 -6.11 12.82
C TYR A 307 18.79 -5.46 12.12
N LEU A 308 18.24 -4.43 12.77
CA LEU A 308 17.32 -3.49 12.16
C LEU A 308 18.00 -2.11 12.10
N TYR A 309 18.24 -1.63 10.89
CA TYR A 309 18.75 -0.28 10.64
C TYR A 309 17.59 0.69 10.47
N PHE A 310 17.79 1.95 10.84
CA PHE A 310 16.84 3.03 10.58
C PHE A 310 17.55 4.38 10.60
N LEU A 311 16.90 5.42 10.09
CA LEU A 311 17.39 6.80 10.16
C LEU A 311 16.67 7.53 11.29
N SER A 312 17.41 8.28 12.10
CA SER A 312 16.84 9.01 13.22
C SER A 312 17.36 10.43 13.33
N TYR A 313 16.47 11.33 13.74
CA TYR A 313 16.73 12.73 14.06
C TYR A 313 16.77 12.96 15.57
N ARG A 314 17.57 12.20 16.32
CA ARG A 314 17.58 12.25 17.80
C ARG A 314 18.79 12.93 18.41
N GLU A 315 19.83 13.20 17.61
CA GLU A 315 21.04 13.89 18.06
C GLU A 315 21.06 15.32 17.53
N PHE A 316 21.01 16.28 18.47
CA PHE A 316 21.02 17.70 18.15
C PHE A 316 22.44 18.24 18.29
N ASN A 317 23.16 18.33 17.18
CA ASN A 317 24.47 18.97 17.10
C ASN A 317 24.36 20.30 16.33
N PRO A 318 24.10 21.43 17.01
CA PRO A 318 23.89 22.72 16.36
C PRO A 318 25.18 23.26 15.73
N VAL A 319 25.04 23.92 14.58
CA VAL A 319 26.11 24.62 13.87
C VAL A 319 25.66 26.07 13.65
N TYR A 320 26.53 27.02 13.98
CA TYR A 320 26.24 28.44 13.77
C TYR A 320 26.20 28.80 12.29
N ASP A 321 25.16 29.54 11.89
CA ASP A 321 25.07 30.20 10.59
C ASP A 321 25.90 31.49 10.62
N GLY A 322 26.96 31.53 9.80
CA GLY A 322 27.88 32.68 9.72
C GLY A 322 27.33 33.91 8.99
N LEU A 323 26.15 33.81 8.36
CA LEU A 323 25.47 34.91 7.65
C LEU A 323 24.25 35.42 8.43
N HIS A 324 23.47 34.53 9.06
CA HIS A 324 22.18 34.88 9.64
C HIS A 324 22.13 34.92 11.19
N PHE A 325 23.26 34.80 11.89
CA PHE A 325 23.27 34.79 13.37
C PHE A 325 22.23 33.82 13.97
N ASP A 326 22.09 32.65 13.35
CA ASP A 326 21.13 31.62 13.73
C ASP A 326 21.84 30.28 13.96
N LEU A 327 21.11 29.28 14.43
CA LEU A 327 21.58 27.90 14.61
C LEU A 327 20.91 26.98 13.58
N GLY A 328 21.74 26.25 12.83
CA GLY A 328 21.30 25.17 11.95
C GLY A 328 21.61 23.79 12.54
N PHE A 329 20.85 22.78 12.12
CA PHE A 329 21.12 21.37 12.44
C PHE A 329 21.37 20.55 11.15
N PRO A 330 22.40 20.88 10.35
CA PRO A 330 22.61 20.26 9.04
C PRO A 330 22.89 18.75 9.11
N TRP A 331 23.32 18.24 10.27
CA TRP A 331 23.66 16.82 10.51
C TRP A 331 22.66 16.12 11.43
N GLY A 332 21.40 16.58 11.45
CA GLY A 332 20.39 16.05 12.37
C GLY A 332 20.04 14.58 12.16
N MET A 333 20.18 14.06 10.93
CA MET A 333 19.84 12.66 10.61
C MET A 333 21.08 11.76 10.63
N ARG A 334 21.01 10.67 11.40
CA ARG A 334 22.06 9.63 11.45
C ARG A 334 21.47 8.23 11.31
N PRO A 335 22.22 7.27 10.75
CA PRO A 335 21.85 5.86 10.81
C PRO A 335 22.02 5.31 12.22
N TYR A 336 21.03 4.53 12.67
CA TYR A 336 21.04 3.77 13.91
C TYR A 336 20.79 2.30 13.61
N LEU A 337 21.15 1.44 14.56
CA LEU A 337 20.98 0.00 14.49
C LEU A 337 20.46 -0.53 15.81
N ILE A 338 19.60 -1.54 15.74
CA ILE A 338 19.14 -2.35 16.87
C ILE A 338 19.51 -3.80 16.62
N THR A 339 20.05 -4.47 17.64
CA THR A 339 20.31 -5.91 17.65
C THR A 339 19.00 -6.66 17.88
N LEU A 340 18.66 -7.60 17.01
CA LEU A 340 17.42 -8.37 17.09
C LEU A 340 17.57 -9.66 17.91
N GLN A 341 18.80 -10.03 18.26
CA GLN A 341 19.11 -11.19 19.11
C GLN A 341 19.86 -10.68 20.35
N ASP A 342 19.51 -11.25 21.50
CA ASP A 342 20.11 -10.92 22.80
C ASP A 342 21.61 -11.21 22.87
N SER A 343 22.05 -12.27 22.20
CA SER A 343 23.42 -12.76 22.17
C SER A 343 24.34 -12.01 21.21
N LEU A 344 23.79 -11.13 20.34
CA LEU A 344 24.60 -10.36 19.40
C LEU A 344 25.28 -9.19 20.12
N PRO A 345 26.63 -9.12 20.15
CA PRO A 345 27.31 -7.98 20.72
C PRO A 345 27.06 -6.73 19.86
N ASN A 346 26.95 -5.58 20.51
CA ASN A 346 26.83 -4.30 19.82
C ASN A 346 28.07 -4.07 18.92
N PRO A 347 27.91 -3.91 17.60
CA PRO A 347 29.02 -3.80 16.66
C PRO A 347 29.84 -2.50 16.81
N PHE A 348 29.33 -1.51 17.54
CA PHE A 348 30.01 -0.25 17.80
C PHE A 348 30.76 -0.21 19.13
N MET A 349 30.62 -1.26 19.97
CA MET A 349 31.44 -1.38 21.17
C MET A 349 32.84 -1.84 20.77
N PRO A 350 33.91 -1.12 21.19
CA PRO A 350 35.28 -1.60 21.01
C PRO A 350 35.41 -2.98 21.64
N ARG A 351 35.88 -3.96 20.88
CA ARG A 351 36.30 -5.23 21.48
C ARG A 351 37.60 -4.94 22.23
N PRO A 352 37.75 -5.39 23.49
CA PRO A 352 39.05 -5.32 24.13
C PRO A 352 40.04 -6.10 23.25
N ASP A 353 41.18 -5.48 22.95
CA ASP A 353 42.28 -6.17 22.30
C ASP A 353 42.66 -7.33 23.22
N MET A 354 42.50 -8.56 22.73
CA MET A 354 43.10 -9.71 23.39
C MET A 354 44.59 -9.54 23.17
N GLU A 355 45.33 -9.13 24.21
CA GLU A 355 46.78 -9.31 24.21
C GLU A 355 47.02 -10.79 23.93
N ASP A 356 47.61 -11.08 22.76
CA ASP A 356 48.12 -12.40 22.45
C ASP A 356 49.05 -12.77 23.60
N ALA A 357 48.60 -13.71 24.43
CA ALA A 357 49.45 -14.38 25.39
C ALA A 357 50.42 -15.25 24.61
N ASP A 358 51.38 -14.60 23.94
CA ASP A 358 52.61 -15.24 23.51
C ASP A 358 53.34 -15.62 24.80
N GLY A 359 53.11 -16.88 25.19
CA GLY A 359 53.92 -17.56 26.18
C GLY A 359 55.34 -17.67 25.66
N ASP A 360 56.21 -16.80 26.14
CA ASP A 360 57.64 -17.07 26.21
C ASP A 360 57.90 -18.00 27.41
N ASP A 361 57.69 -19.29 27.19
CA ASP A 361 58.46 -20.35 27.85
C ASP A 361 59.74 -20.55 27.03
N ALA A 362 60.88 -20.04 27.53
CA ALA A 362 62.23 -20.52 27.20
C ALA A 362 63.26 -20.14 28.27
#